data_AF-A0A7W0SVH4-F1
#
_entry.id   AF-A0A7W0SVH4-F1
#
_cell.length_a   1.000
_cell.length_b   1.000
_cell.length_c   1.000
_cell.angle_alpha   90.00
_cell.angle_beta   90.00
_cell.angle_gamma   90.00
#
_symmetry.space_group_name_H-M   'P 1'
#
loop_
_entity.id
_entity.type
_entity.pdbx_description
1 polymer ?
#
loop_
_entity_poly.entity_id
_entity_poly.type
_entity_poly.pdbx_seq_one_letter_code
_entity_poly.pdbx_strand_id
1 'polypeptide(L)'
;MRRGDEIVLVRQGARGEEPFWALPGGVVDEGELVPEALVREVREETGLEIAVQTRLAFVRQIDDRRPHQPVAAWGPGCLATVWVFEVDSWSGELDACDPDGVVSEACLVPVDEAVVRLRHTHWLELPADYLDGRVEPGSFRFERWHEDGRVEIVREPPSDNLYLGRMSTVQQPLTSPLVDFFLELCAIPSPSGQERAVADRVGGYLTELGLEWDEDDTAIELDGTTGSIYCRLPASNGAGGTPIFLCAHTDTVPPEAGIDPVVGEDGIVRNAAGAILGSDNKAAVVVMLEAARRIVEESRPHAGIELLFTPQEEVSLRGADAFDHTRLVAHTGFVYDQGAPIGEIVLGSPHGRLLDFRFHGRSAHAGMFPEEGRSAVAAASRAIADFRLGRIDEETSANVGVITGGTARNVVPEWCFFTAEVRSHDERKAVDLVREMLETAAFAASLGECEVESEVRPSFPGYRFRENDPPVVLAATALRAAGFEPTYALSGGGADANVFNARGLSCVNLANGMMEIHTPDEHIAVQDLEAMVEVTLALVDAARET
;
A
#
# COMPACT_ATOMS: atom_id res chain seq x y z
N MET A 1 14.91 -21.65 -22.85
CA MET A 1 16.26 -21.12 -22.57
C MET A 1 16.70 -20.24 -23.74
N ARG A 2 16.98 -18.94 -23.53
CA ARG A 2 17.32 -17.94 -24.57
C ARG A 2 18.70 -17.30 -24.38
N ARG A 3 19.54 -17.31 -25.42
CA ARG A 3 20.87 -16.66 -25.41
C ARG A 3 20.92 -15.66 -26.56
N GLY A 4 20.61 -14.41 -26.26
CA GLY A 4 20.38 -13.42 -27.32
C GLY A 4 19.19 -13.82 -28.19
N ASP A 5 19.41 -13.98 -29.49
CA ASP A 5 18.39 -14.35 -30.47
C ASP A 5 18.35 -15.85 -30.80
N GLU A 6 18.99 -16.68 -29.98
CA GLU A 6 19.00 -18.13 -30.11
C GLU A 6 18.27 -18.78 -28.93
N ILE A 7 17.63 -19.92 -29.18
CA ILE A 7 16.98 -20.75 -28.16
C ILE A 7 17.51 -22.18 -28.19
N VAL A 8 17.51 -22.83 -27.05
CA VAL A 8 17.86 -24.25 -26.97
C VAL A 8 16.69 -25.10 -27.47
N LEU A 9 16.95 -25.96 -28.44
CA LEU A 9 16.03 -27.02 -28.88
C LEU A 9 16.68 -28.39 -28.67
N VAL A 10 15.84 -29.37 -28.41
CA VAL A 10 16.22 -30.78 -28.35
C VAL A 10 15.58 -31.55 -29.49
N ARG A 11 16.27 -32.57 -29.99
CA ARG A 11 15.77 -33.45 -31.04
C ARG A 11 15.39 -34.79 -30.44
N GLN A 12 14.09 -35.04 -30.37
CA GLN A 12 13.52 -36.18 -29.66
C GLN A 12 12.74 -37.13 -30.58
N GLY A 13 12.75 -38.43 -30.28
CA GLY A 13 11.95 -39.44 -30.98
C GLY A 13 12.15 -40.85 -30.44
N ALA A 14 11.06 -41.60 -30.29
CA ALA A 14 11.12 -43.00 -29.84
C ALA A 14 11.79 -43.91 -30.90
N ARG A 15 12.32 -45.07 -30.47
CA ARG A 15 12.93 -46.06 -31.38
C ARG A 15 11.96 -46.51 -32.47
N GLY A 16 12.17 -46.03 -33.69
CA GLY A 16 11.37 -46.37 -34.87
C GLY A 16 10.45 -45.24 -35.37
N GLU A 17 10.41 -44.10 -34.70
CA GLU A 17 9.71 -42.89 -35.13
C GLU A 17 10.67 -41.87 -35.74
N GLU A 18 10.14 -40.97 -36.58
CA GLU A 18 10.93 -39.87 -37.14
C GLU A 18 11.16 -38.79 -36.07
N PRO A 19 12.41 -38.47 -35.70
CA PRO A 19 12.68 -37.55 -34.61
C PRO A 19 12.37 -36.11 -35.01
N PHE A 20 11.76 -35.36 -34.11
CA PHE A 20 11.34 -33.97 -34.30
C PHE A 20 12.01 -33.04 -33.28
N TRP A 21 12.01 -31.74 -33.59
CA TRP A 21 12.55 -30.71 -32.71
C TRP A 21 11.49 -30.27 -31.70
N ALA A 22 11.88 -30.16 -30.43
CA ALA A 22 11.04 -29.71 -29.34
C ALA A 22 11.81 -28.78 -28.40
N LEU A 23 11.08 -28.12 -27.50
CA LEU A 23 11.69 -27.49 -26.32
C LEU A 23 12.11 -28.58 -25.33
N PRO A 24 13.21 -28.40 -24.59
CA PRO A 24 13.56 -29.32 -23.53
C PRO A 24 12.53 -29.31 -22.41
N GLY A 25 12.21 -30.48 -21.86
CA GLY A 25 11.30 -30.66 -20.74
C GLY A 25 10.53 -31.99 -20.80
N GLY A 26 10.11 -32.46 -19.64
CA GLY A 26 9.39 -33.73 -19.50
C GLY A 26 8.23 -33.67 -18.51
N VAL A 27 8.02 -34.77 -17.80
CA VAL A 27 6.84 -34.98 -16.94
C VAL A 27 7.18 -34.72 -15.48
N VAL A 28 6.20 -34.26 -14.71
CA VAL A 28 6.33 -34.07 -13.27
C VAL A 28 6.03 -35.39 -12.57
N ASP A 29 6.99 -35.91 -11.81
CA ASP A 29 6.85 -37.18 -11.09
C ASP A 29 5.96 -37.05 -9.83
N GLU A 30 5.46 -38.18 -9.32
CA GLU A 30 4.63 -38.19 -8.12
C GLU A 30 5.42 -37.67 -6.91
N GLY A 31 4.95 -36.58 -6.31
CA GLY A 31 5.59 -35.92 -5.17
C GLY A 31 6.64 -34.87 -5.54
N GLU A 32 6.85 -34.61 -6.83
CA GLU A 32 7.75 -33.57 -7.36
C GLU A 32 7.00 -32.26 -7.62
N LEU A 33 7.61 -31.11 -7.30
CA LEU A 33 7.06 -29.80 -7.67
C LEU A 33 7.42 -29.45 -9.13
N VAL A 34 6.57 -28.65 -9.79
CA VAL A 34 6.80 -28.23 -11.20
C VAL A 34 8.19 -27.61 -11.44
N PRO A 35 8.71 -26.70 -10.57
CA PRO A 35 10.05 -26.15 -10.77
C PRO A 35 11.18 -27.18 -10.55
N GLU A 36 10.96 -28.18 -9.71
CA GLU A 36 11.92 -29.26 -9.48
C GLU A 36 12.03 -30.16 -10.71
N ALA A 37 10.88 -30.53 -11.28
CA ALA A 37 10.81 -31.26 -12.55
C ALA A 37 11.48 -30.48 -13.69
N LEU A 38 11.23 -29.17 -13.79
CA LEU A 38 11.87 -28.33 -14.80
C LEU A 38 13.41 -28.37 -14.70
N VAL A 39 13.96 -28.23 -13.50
CA VAL A 39 15.41 -28.28 -13.25
C VAL A 39 15.98 -29.66 -13.60
N ARG A 40 15.29 -30.74 -13.20
CA ARG A 40 15.70 -32.12 -13.48
C ARG A 40 15.71 -32.40 -14.99
N GLU A 41 14.59 -32.17 -15.66
CA GLU A 41 14.39 -32.47 -17.08
C GLU A 41 15.36 -31.67 -17.98
N VAL A 42 15.55 -30.37 -17.69
CA VAL A 42 16.53 -29.56 -18.44
C VAL A 42 17.93 -30.13 -18.29
N ARG A 43 18.31 -30.56 -17.09
CA ARG A 43 19.62 -31.15 -16.84
C ARG A 43 19.79 -32.49 -17.55
N GLU A 44 18.77 -33.35 -17.52
CA GLU A 44 18.77 -34.66 -18.15
C GLU A 44 18.86 -34.55 -19.68
N GLU A 45 18.08 -33.68 -20.30
CA GLU A 45 18.02 -33.59 -21.76
C GLU A 45 19.13 -32.75 -22.40
N THR A 46 19.71 -31.80 -21.65
CA THR A 46 20.63 -30.80 -22.22
C THR A 46 21.97 -30.67 -21.51
N GLY A 47 22.13 -31.29 -20.34
CA GLY A 47 23.32 -31.13 -19.49
C GLY A 47 23.45 -29.77 -18.82
N LEU A 48 22.51 -28.85 -19.04
CA LEU A 48 22.54 -27.49 -18.50
C LEU A 48 21.94 -27.42 -17.09
N GLU A 49 22.48 -26.52 -16.27
CA GLU A 49 21.96 -26.21 -14.94
C GLU A 49 21.26 -24.86 -14.97
N ILE A 50 20.03 -24.83 -14.44
CA ILE A 50 19.16 -23.64 -14.39
C ILE A 50 18.78 -23.33 -12.94
N ALA A 51 18.55 -22.06 -12.63
CA ALA A 51 18.05 -21.64 -11.32
C ALA A 51 16.53 -21.90 -11.22
N VAL A 52 16.02 -22.13 -10.00
CA VAL A 52 14.57 -22.31 -9.74
C VAL A 52 13.76 -21.05 -10.08
N GLN A 53 14.39 -19.86 -10.00
CA GLN A 53 13.80 -18.59 -10.40
C GLN A 53 13.77 -18.48 -11.93
N THR A 54 12.71 -19.01 -12.53
CA THR A 54 12.43 -18.90 -13.97
C THR A 54 11.16 -18.07 -14.20
N ARG A 55 11.02 -17.48 -15.39
CA ARG A 55 9.83 -16.70 -15.73
C ARG A 55 8.79 -17.61 -16.36
N LEU A 56 7.56 -17.62 -15.85
CA LEU A 56 6.46 -18.35 -16.49
C LEU A 56 6.14 -17.72 -17.86
N ALA A 57 6.30 -18.49 -18.94
CA ALA A 57 5.97 -18.05 -20.29
C ALA A 57 4.47 -18.16 -20.54
N PHE A 58 3.88 -19.34 -20.33
CA PHE A 58 2.43 -19.56 -20.38
C PHE A 58 2.06 -20.91 -19.75
N VAL A 59 0.79 -21.07 -19.41
CA VAL A 59 0.21 -22.34 -18.97
C VAL A 59 -0.85 -22.80 -19.97
N ARG A 60 -0.80 -24.08 -20.33
CA ARG A 60 -1.77 -24.69 -21.24
C ARG A 60 -2.41 -25.90 -20.59
N GLN A 61 -3.74 -25.94 -20.55
CA GLN A 61 -4.48 -27.14 -20.15
C GLN A 61 -5.18 -27.76 -21.36
N ILE A 62 -5.07 -29.07 -21.51
CA ILE A 62 -5.56 -29.83 -22.66
C ILE A 62 -6.43 -30.99 -22.17
N ASP A 63 -7.69 -30.99 -22.58
CA ASP A 63 -8.62 -32.13 -22.51
C ASP A 63 -8.53 -32.88 -23.85
N ASP A 64 -7.66 -33.89 -23.95
CA ASP A 64 -7.47 -34.68 -25.18
C ASP A 64 -8.39 -35.90 -25.20
N ARG A 65 -9.41 -35.83 -26.05
CA ARG A 65 -10.41 -36.88 -26.22
C ARG A 65 -10.15 -37.79 -27.42
N ARG A 66 -9.03 -37.60 -28.13
CA ARG A 66 -8.76 -38.38 -29.33
C ARG A 66 -8.40 -39.84 -28.98
N PRO A 67 -8.94 -40.83 -29.70
CA PRO A 67 -8.80 -42.24 -29.32
C PRO A 67 -7.45 -42.87 -29.69
N HIS A 68 -6.66 -42.25 -30.58
CA HIS A 68 -5.49 -42.90 -31.23
C HIS A 68 -4.22 -42.04 -31.33
N GLN A 69 -4.16 -40.86 -30.71
CA GLN A 69 -2.95 -40.02 -30.66
C GLN A 69 -2.84 -39.35 -29.28
N PRO A 70 -2.45 -40.08 -28.23
CA PRO A 70 -2.24 -39.48 -26.92
C PRO A 70 -1.14 -38.43 -27.01
N VAL A 71 -1.41 -37.24 -26.46
CA VAL A 71 -0.45 -36.14 -26.30
C VAL A 71 0.83 -36.55 -25.54
N ALA A 72 0.75 -37.61 -24.75
CA ALA A 72 1.89 -38.30 -24.16
C ALA A 72 1.48 -39.74 -23.86
N ALA A 73 2.42 -40.62 -23.50
CA ALA A 73 2.27 -42.08 -23.35
C ALA A 73 1.18 -42.61 -22.37
N TRP A 74 0.20 -41.79 -21.98
CA TRP A 74 -0.77 -41.98 -20.90
C TRP A 74 -2.14 -42.55 -21.33
N GLY A 75 -2.32 -42.88 -22.61
CA GLY A 75 -3.55 -43.50 -23.13
C GLY A 75 -4.66 -42.51 -23.52
N PRO A 76 -5.81 -43.00 -24.04
CA PRO A 76 -6.89 -42.16 -24.55
C PRO A 76 -7.67 -41.45 -23.43
N GLY A 77 -8.04 -40.18 -23.63
CA GLY A 77 -8.85 -39.40 -22.70
C GLY A 77 -8.05 -38.75 -21.56
N CYS A 78 -6.93 -38.09 -21.87
CA CYS A 78 -6.07 -37.48 -20.87
C CYS A 78 -6.36 -35.99 -20.66
N LEU A 79 -6.30 -35.56 -19.40
CA LEU A 79 -6.23 -34.15 -19.03
C LEU A 79 -4.77 -33.83 -18.70
N ALA A 80 -4.17 -32.92 -19.44
CA ALA A 80 -2.78 -32.52 -19.24
C ALA A 80 -2.70 -31.02 -18.95
N THR A 81 -1.82 -30.65 -18.01
CA THR A 81 -1.46 -29.25 -17.76
C THR A 81 0.03 -29.10 -18.07
N VAL A 82 0.35 -28.22 -19.01
CA VAL A 82 1.69 -27.94 -19.50
C VAL A 82 2.10 -26.56 -18.99
N TRP A 83 3.25 -26.52 -18.33
CA TRP A 83 3.85 -25.30 -17.83
C TRP A 83 5.09 -25.01 -18.68
N VAL A 84 5.14 -23.83 -19.30
CA VAL A 84 6.27 -23.43 -20.14
C VAL A 84 6.96 -22.26 -19.48
N PHE A 85 8.28 -22.33 -19.39
CA PHE A 85 9.11 -21.34 -18.72
C PHE A 85 10.13 -20.73 -19.66
N GLU A 86 10.41 -19.46 -19.44
CA GLU A 86 11.52 -18.74 -20.02
C GLU A 86 12.67 -18.67 -19.02
N VAL A 87 13.86 -18.93 -19.54
CA VAL A 87 15.07 -19.12 -18.75
C VAL A 87 16.17 -18.34 -19.46
N ASP A 88 16.64 -17.29 -18.80
CA ASP A 88 17.59 -16.32 -19.37
C ASP A 88 19.00 -16.47 -18.76
N SER A 89 19.14 -17.30 -17.73
CA SER A 89 20.41 -17.62 -17.07
C SER A 89 20.53 -19.11 -16.83
N TRP A 90 21.65 -19.69 -17.26
CA TRP A 90 22.01 -21.09 -17.07
C TRP A 90 23.52 -21.28 -17.17
N SER A 91 24.02 -22.36 -16.61
CA SER A 91 25.43 -22.78 -16.66
C SER A 91 25.58 -24.20 -17.20
N GLY A 92 26.81 -24.58 -17.55
CA GLY A 92 27.14 -25.90 -18.11
C GLY A 92 27.45 -25.87 -19.60
N GLU A 93 27.86 -27.03 -20.11
CA GLU A 93 28.08 -27.27 -21.54
C GLU A 93 26.86 -28.00 -22.10
N LEU A 94 26.36 -27.52 -23.25
CA LEU A 94 25.19 -28.10 -23.91
C LEU A 94 25.60 -29.46 -24.51
N ASP A 95 25.10 -30.54 -23.91
CA ASP A 95 25.36 -31.91 -24.34
C ASP A 95 24.09 -32.76 -24.13
N ALA A 96 23.62 -33.43 -25.18
CA ALA A 96 22.44 -34.27 -25.10
C ALA A 96 22.80 -35.55 -24.35
N CYS A 97 22.45 -35.61 -23.05
CA CYS A 97 22.79 -36.71 -22.15
C CYS A 97 21.53 -37.35 -21.54
N ASP A 98 20.51 -37.56 -22.36
CA ASP A 98 19.22 -38.10 -21.92
C ASP A 98 19.33 -39.58 -21.49
N PRO A 99 19.09 -39.91 -20.20
CA PRO A 99 19.15 -41.27 -19.68
C PRO A 99 18.07 -42.20 -20.26
N ASP A 100 16.96 -41.64 -20.79
CA ASP A 100 15.85 -42.41 -21.34
C ASP A 100 16.04 -42.75 -22.84
N GLY A 101 17.03 -42.14 -23.49
CA GLY A 101 17.42 -42.41 -24.87
C GLY A 101 16.41 -41.92 -25.92
N VAL A 102 15.60 -40.92 -25.56
CA VAL A 102 14.59 -40.25 -26.38
C VAL A 102 15.16 -39.01 -27.06
N VAL A 103 16.08 -38.29 -26.41
CA VAL A 103 16.79 -37.13 -26.97
C VAL A 103 18.12 -37.54 -27.59
N SER A 104 18.33 -37.11 -28.83
CA SER A 104 19.49 -37.49 -29.65
C SER A 104 20.45 -36.33 -29.94
N GLU A 105 19.99 -35.09 -29.76
CA GLU A 105 20.73 -33.87 -30.07
C GLU A 105 20.15 -32.70 -29.28
N ALA A 106 21.00 -31.78 -28.81
CA ALA A 106 20.60 -30.52 -28.19
C ALA A 106 21.45 -29.39 -28.79
N CYS A 107 20.84 -28.32 -29.29
CA CYS A 107 21.56 -27.23 -29.93
C CYS A 107 20.88 -25.86 -29.71
N LEU A 108 21.68 -24.80 -29.84
CA LEU A 108 21.17 -23.43 -29.95
C LEU A 108 20.75 -23.18 -31.40
N VAL A 109 19.55 -22.64 -31.58
CA VAL A 109 18.94 -22.37 -32.89
C VAL A 109 18.40 -20.95 -32.89
N PRO A 110 18.63 -20.13 -33.93
CA PRO A 110 17.99 -18.83 -34.08
C PRO A 110 16.47 -18.89 -33.91
N VAL A 111 15.87 -17.88 -33.29
CA VAL A 111 14.42 -17.88 -32.94
C VAL A 111 13.54 -18.08 -34.17
N ASP A 112 13.86 -17.43 -35.29
CA ASP A 112 13.11 -17.53 -36.55
C ASP A 112 13.16 -18.95 -37.14
N GLU A 113 14.32 -19.60 -37.08
CA GLU A 113 14.46 -21.00 -37.49
C GLU A 113 13.75 -21.95 -36.50
N ALA A 114 13.83 -21.66 -35.20
CA ALA A 114 13.18 -22.47 -34.18
C ALA A 114 11.65 -22.47 -34.33
N VAL A 115 11.04 -21.32 -34.63
CA VAL A 115 9.61 -21.21 -34.95
C VAL A 115 9.22 -22.15 -36.08
N VAL A 116 10.00 -22.21 -37.16
CA VAL A 116 9.73 -23.09 -38.30
C VAL A 116 9.83 -24.56 -37.89
N ARG A 117 10.88 -24.93 -37.12
CA ARG A 117 11.11 -26.30 -36.66
C ARG A 117 10.02 -26.79 -35.71
N LEU A 118 9.49 -25.92 -34.85
CA LEU A 118 8.46 -26.26 -33.85
C LEU A 118 7.07 -26.43 -34.45
N ARG A 119 6.74 -25.80 -35.59
CA ARG A 119 5.41 -25.93 -36.25
C ARG A 119 5.14 -27.28 -36.91
N HIS A 120 5.90 -28.32 -36.55
CA HIS A 120 5.76 -29.67 -37.08
C HIS A 120 4.57 -30.44 -36.49
N THR A 121 4.17 -30.12 -35.25
CA THR A 121 3.06 -30.80 -34.56
C THR A 121 2.14 -29.80 -33.86
N HIS A 122 0.87 -30.16 -33.73
CA HIS A 122 -0.13 -29.33 -33.01
C HIS A 122 0.20 -29.16 -31.51
N TRP A 123 1.06 -30.03 -30.97
CA TRP A 123 1.61 -29.92 -29.63
C TRP A 123 2.50 -28.68 -29.48
N LEU A 124 3.32 -28.40 -30.50
CA LEU A 124 4.38 -27.39 -30.48
C LEU A 124 3.99 -26.07 -31.18
N GLU A 125 2.79 -25.99 -31.77
CA GLU A 125 2.28 -24.75 -32.39
C GLU A 125 2.19 -23.59 -31.39
N LEU A 126 1.78 -23.84 -30.15
CA LEU A 126 1.64 -22.80 -29.14
C LEU A 126 3.00 -22.23 -28.68
N PRO A 127 4.02 -23.06 -28.37
CA PRO A 127 5.40 -22.60 -28.24
C PRO A 127 5.89 -21.76 -29.42
N ALA A 128 5.61 -22.17 -30.66
CA ALA A 128 6.02 -21.41 -31.85
C ALA A 128 5.28 -20.06 -31.94
N ASP A 129 3.98 -20.02 -31.63
CA ASP A 129 3.20 -18.79 -31.57
C ASP A 129 3.69 -17.84 -30.46
N TYR A 130 4.15 -18.35 -29.33
CA TYR A 130 4.81 -17.56 -28.29
C TYR A 130 6.11 -16.92 -28.79
N LEU A 131 6.97 -17.71 -29.45
CA LEU A 131 8.23 -17.21 -30.01
C LEU A 131 8.01 -16.14 -31.10
N ASP A 132 6.93 -16.25 -31.88
CA ASP A 132 6.51 -15.27 -32.90
C ASP A 132 5.74 -14.06 -32.32
N GLY A 133 5.56 -13.97 -31.00
CA GLY A 133 4.85 -12.87 -30.34
C GLY A 133 3.33 -12.87 -30.55
N ARG A 134 2.74 -14.01 -30.95
CA ARG A 134 1.28 -14.18 -31.07
C ARG A 134 0.61 -14.61 -29.76
N VAL A 135 1.41 -15.00 -28.77
CA VAL A 135 0.98 -15.37 -27.42
C VAL A 135 1.73 -14.49 -26.44
N GLU A 136 0.98 -13.80 -25.59
CA GLU A 136 1.55 -12.94 -24.56
C GLU A 136 2.16 -13.77 -23.41
N PRO A 137 3.28 -13.32 -22.81
CA PRO A 137 3.80 -13.90 -21.57
C PRO A 137 2.77 -13.91 -20.44
N GLY A 138 2.81 -14.96 -19.61
CA GLY A 138 1.89 -15.18 -18.50
C GLY A 138 0.47 -15.61 -18.89
N SER A 139 0.23 -15.94 -20.16
CA SER A 139 -1.11 -16.33 -20.63
C SER A 139 -1.54 -17.73 -20.19
N PHE A 140 -2.85 -17.93 -20.03
CA PHE A 140 -3.48 -19.23 -19.76
C PHE A 140 -4.32 -19.65 -20.96
N ARG A 141 -4.14 -20.89 -21.41
CA ARG A 141 -4.88 -21.43 -22.56
C ARG A 141 -5.52 -22.77 -22.25
N PHE A 142 -6.85 -22.82 -22.37
CA PHE A 142 -7.64 -24.02 -22.15
C PHE A 142 -8.10 -24.57 -23.50
N GLU A 143 -7.77 -25.82 -23.78
CA GLU A 143 -8.05 -26.46 -25.06
C GLU A 143 -8.79 -27.78 -24.87
N ARG A 144 -9.76 -28.03 -25.75
CA ARG A 144 -10.37 -29.34 -25.91
C ARG A 144 -10.07 -29.88 -27.29
N TRP A 145 -9.45 -31.06 -27.33
CA TRP A 145 -9.11 -31.74 -28.56
C TRP A 145 -10.15 -32.84 -28.80
N HIS A 146 -10.99 -32.62 -29.81
CA HIS A 146 -12.13 -33.48 -30.12
C HIS A 146 -11.70 -34.72 -30.91
N GLU A 147 -12.49 -35.80 -30.84
CA GLU A 147 -12.25 -37.06 -31.55
C GLU A 147 -12.10 -36.89 -33.07
N ASP A 148 -12.74 -35.86 -33.65
CA ASP A 148 -12.69 -35.52 -35.07
C ASP A 148 -11.43 -34.72 -35.49
N GLY A 149 -10.51 -34.46 -34.56
CA GLY A 149 -9.27 -33.72 -34.78
C GLY A 149 -9.40 -32.21 -34.64
N ARG A 150 -10.59 -31.68 -34.34
CA ARG A 150 -10.79 -30.25 -34.08
C ARG A 150 -10.24 -29.86 -32.71
N VAL A 151 -9.53 -28.74 -32.66
CA VAL A 151 -9.14 -28.08 -31.39
C VAL A 151 -10.03 -26.87 -31.12
N GLU A 152 -10.66 -26.89 -29.96
CA GLU A 152 -11.51 -25.83 -29.45
C GLU A 152 -10.78 -25.09 -28.32
N ILE A 153 -10.62 -23.77 -28.46
CA ILE A 153 -10.14 -22.92 -27.37
C ILE A 153 -11.35 -22.60 -26.48
N VAL A 154 -11.33 -23.11 -25.25
CA VAL A 154 -12.40 -22.91 -24.27
C VAL A 154 -12.20 -21.53 -23.64
N ARG A 155 -13.02 -20.55 -24.03
CA ARG A 155 -12.78 -19.13 -23.71
C ARG A 155 -13.33 -18.64 -22.36
N GLU A 156 -14.04 -19.44 -21.57
CA GLU A 156 -14.52 -19.02 -20.23
C GLU A 156 -14.96 -20.25 -19.39
N PRO A 157 -14.61 -20.36 -18.10
CA PRO A 157 -15.42 -21.14 -17.16
C PRO A 157 -16.74 -20.39 -16.88
N PRO A 158 -17.86 -21.08 -16.61
CA PRO A 158 -19.12 -20.43 -16.26
C PRO A 158 -18.92 -19.49 -15.06
N SER A 159 -19.31 -18.23 -15.25
CA SER A 159 -19.02 -17.05 -14.42
C SER A 159 -19.76 -17.00 -13.07
N ASP A 160 -20.21 -18.13 -12.53
CA ASP A 160 -20.90 -18.18 -11.25
C ASP A 160 -20.04 -18.98 -10.27
N ASN A 161 -19.31 -18.25 -9.42
CA ASN A 161 -18.32 -18.71 -8.45
C ASN A 161 -17.03 -19.29 -9.04
N LEU A 162 -15.97 -18.48 -9.10
CA LEU A 162 -14.68 -18.75 -8.44
C LEU A 162 -13.72 -17.57 -8.69
N TYR A 163 -13.09 -17.11 -7.60
CA TYR A 163 -11.78 -16.45 -7.37
C TYR A 163 -10.71 -16.27 -8.49
N LEU A 164 -11.02 -16.34 -9.79
CA LEU A 164 -10.06 -16.31 -10.90
C LEU A 164 -10.00 -14.97 -11.65
N GLY A 165 -10.81 -13.99 -11.26
CA GLY A 165 -10.80 -12.63 -11.82
C GLY A 165 -9.60 -11.75 -11.41
N ARG A 166 -8.58 -12.29 -10.73
CA ARG A 166 -7.37 -11.57 -10.27
C ARG A 166 -6.09 -12.40 -10.48
N MET A 167 -5.95 -13.13 -11.58
CA MET A 167 -4.70 -13.86 -11.88
C MET A 167 -3.93 -13.30 -13.10
N SER A 168 -4.01 -11.98 -13.32
CA SER A 168 -3.05 -11.26 -14.18
C SER A 168 -1.97 -10.53 -13.39
N THR A 169 -1.93 -10.66 -12.06
CA THR A 169 -0.74 -10.28 -11.31
C THR A 169 0.29 -11.38 -11.56
N VAL A 170 1.31 -11.07 -12.36
CA VAL A 170 2.66 -11.60 -12.12
C VAL A 170 2.80 -11.63 -10.59
N GLN A 171 3.03 -12.79 -9.98
CA GLN A 171 3.41 -12.83 -8.57
C GLN A 171 4.66 -11.95 -8.48
N GLN A 172 4.47 -10.68 -8.09
CA GLN A 172 5.57 -9.83 -7.72
C GLN A 172 6.30 -10.58 -6.61
N PRO A 173 7.64 -10.61 -6.62
CA PRO A 173 8.35 -11.21 -5.52
C PRO A 173 7.85 -10.56 -4.23
N LEU A 174 7.50 -11.39 -3.23
CA LEU A 174 7.02 -10.93 -1.91
C LEU A 174 8.05 -10.05 -1.19
N THR A 175 9.25 -9.95 -1.74
CA THR A 175 10.37 -9.11 -1.31
C THR A 175 10.90 -8.33 -2.52
N SER A 176 10.90 -7.01 -2.42
CA SER A 176 11.55 -6.08 -3.36
C SER A 176 12.36 -5.07 -2.53
N PRO A 177 13.31 -4.30 -3.11
CA PRO A 177 14.01 -3.26 -2.36
C PRO A 177 13.08 -2.23 -1.70
N LEU A 178 11.91 -1.98 -2.31
CA LEU A 178 10.84 -1.16 -1.72
C LEU A 178 10.28 -1.82 -0.46
N VAL A 179 9.90 -3.10 -0.55
CA VAL A 179 9.36 -3.86 0.59
C VAL A 179 10.40 -3.99 1.71
N ASP A 180 11.65 -4.30 1.37
CA ASP A 180 12.75 -4.43 2.34
C ASP A 180 12.94 -3.12 3.11
N PHE A 181 12.91 -1.98 2.40
CA PHE A 181 13.02 -0.67 3.02
C PHE A 181 11.80 -0.30 3.86
N PHE A 182 10.59 -0.69 3.43
CA PHE A 182 9.38 -0.53 4.22
C PHE A 182 9.42 -1.32 5.52
N LEU A 183 9.85 -2.59 5.48
CA LEU A 183 10.04 -3.41 6.67
C LEU A 183 11.11 -2.82 7.60
N GLU A 184 12.20 -2.31 7.03
CA GLU A 184 13.25 -1.61 7.79
C GLU A 184 12.68 -0.41 8.55
N LEU A 185 11.94 0.49 7.87
CA LEU A 185 11.35 1.66 8.53
C LEU A 185 10.30 1.28 9.56
N CYS A 186 9.44 0.28 9.29
CA CYS A 186 8.44 -0.19 10.25
C CYS A 186 9.12 -0.68 11.55
N ALA A 187 10.22 -1.41 11.43
CA ALA A 187 10.96 -1.94 12.57
C ALA A 187 11.60 -0.85 13.47
N ILE A 188 11.72 0.40 13.00
CA ILE A 188 12.22 1.54 13.78
C ILE A 188 11.04 2.20 14.51
N PRO A 189 10.92 2.14 15.84
CA PRO A 189 9.86 2.86 16.54
C PRO A 189 10.03 4.38 16.36
N SER A 190 8.96 5.07 15.99
CA SER A 190 8.93 6.53 15.83
C SER A 190 7.66 7.13 16.41
N PRO A 191 7.39 6.99 17.72
CA PRO A 191 6.24 7.65 18.32
C PRO A 191 6.41 9.18 18.21
N SER A 192 5.31 9.93 18.14
CA SER A 192 5.35 11.39 18.01
C SER A 192 6.30 12.04 19.03
N GLY A 193 7.21 12.87 18.52
CA GLY A 193 8.30 13.52 19.25
C GLY A 193 9.63 12.74 19.27
N GLN A 194 9.66 11.46 18.86
CA GLN A 194 10.84 10.58 18.90
C GLN A 194 11.20 10.01 17.51
N GLU A 195 10.99 10.78 16.46
CA GLU A 195 11.09 10.35 15.06
C GLU A 195 12.52 10.33 14.49
N ARG A 196 13.53 10.83 15.24
CA ARG A 196 14.91 11.02 14.77
C ARG A 196 15.50 9.86 13.98
N ALA A 197 15.30 8.62 14.44
CA ALA A 197 15.87 7.45 13.77
C ALA A 197 15.27 7.21 12.37
N VAL A 198 13.96 7.45 12.21
CA VAL A 198 13.29 7.41 10.90
C VAL A 198 13.74 8.58 10.04
N ALA A 199 13.81 9.79 10.62
CA ALA A 199 14.26 10.99 9.93
C ALA A 199 15.70 10.85 9.39
N ASP A 200 16.62 10.29 10.18
CA ASP A 200 18.00 10.00 9.75
C ASP A 200 18.03 9.01 8.59
N ARG A 201 17.17 7.99 8.63
CA ARG A 201 17.12 6.99 7.57
C ARG A 201 16.54 7.54 6.27
N VAL A 202 15.51 8.36 6.35
CA VAL A 202 14.90 9.09 5.21
C VAL A 202 15.93 10.04 4.59
N GLY A 203 16.58 10.87 5.41
CA GLY A 203 17.63 11.77 4.96
C GLY A 203 18.82 11.03 4.33
N GLY A 204 19.24 9.91 4.94
CA GLY A 204 20.26 9.03 4.38
C GLY A 204 19.90 8.51 2.99
N TYR A 205 18.65 8.06 2.81
CA TYR A 205 18.16 7.58 1.51
C TYR A 205 18.20 8.70 0.45
N LEU A 206 17.74 9.91 0.79
CA LEU A 206 17.81 11.07 -0.11
C LEU A 206 19.25 11.41 -0.50
N THR A 207 20.19 11.34 0.44
CA THR A 207 21.63 11.52 0.15
C THR A 207 22.20 10.43 -0.74
N GLU A 208 21.79 9.17 -0.56
CA GLU A 208 22.19 8.05 -1.42
C GLU A 208 21.73 8.23 -2.88
N LEU A 209 20.55 8.85 -3.08
CA LEU A 209 20.06 9.26 -4.40
C LEU A 209 20.81 10.47 -4.99
N GLY A 210 21.68 11.11 -4.22
CA GLY A 210 22.37 12.35 -4.61
C GLY A 210 21.45 13.57 -4.64
N LEU A 211 20.33 13.53 -3.93
CA LEU A 211 19.39 14.65 -3.82
C LEU A 211 19.79 15.60 -2.70
N GLU A 212 19.68 16.91 -2.98
CA GLU A 212 19.79 17.94 -1.94
C GLU A 212 18.51 17.96 -1.11
N TRP A 213 18.67 17.91 0.20
CA TRP A 213 17.60 17.97 1.18
C TRP A 213 18.07 18.71 2.43
N ASP A 214 17.12 19.18 3.22
CA ASP A 214 17.39 19.79 4.52
C ASP A 214 16.31 19.43 5.53
N GLU A 215 16.64 19.62 6.81
CA GLU A 215 15.72 19.51 7.94
C GLU A 215 15.55 20.90 8.54
N ASP A 216 14.31 21.31 8.81
CA ASP A 216 14.04 22.60 9.42
C ASP A 216 14.33 22.64 10.94
N ASP A 217 14.32 23.83 11.52
CA ASP A 217 14.63 24.03 12.94
C ASP A 217 13.41 23.85 13.87
N THR A 218 12.32 23.22 13.40
CA THR A 218 11.04 23.15 14.17
C THR A 218 11.09 22.16 15.33
N ALA A 219 12.08 21.26 15.39
CA ALA A 219 12.23 20.27 16.47
C ALA A 219 12.09 20.87 17.88
N ILE A 220 12.69 22.04 18.12
CA ILE A 220 12.68 22.72 19.42
C ILE A 220 11.28 23.23 19.77
N GLU A 221 10.57 23.83 18.80
CA GLU A 221 9.20 24.32 18.98
C GLU A 221 8.22 23.17 19.23
N LEU A 222 8.46 22.04 18.59
CA LEU A 222 7.63 20.85 18.67
C LEU A 222 7.87 20.03 19.95
N ASP A 223 8.88 20.36 20.75
CA ASP A 223 9.37 19.52 21.85
C ASP A 223 9.69 18.09 21.36
N GLY A 224 10.26 18.00 20.15
CA GLY A 224 10.56 16.77 19.43
C GLY A 224 12.04 16.60 19.13
N THR A 225 12.37 15.47 18.51
CA THR A 225 13.76 15.11 18.18
C THR A 225 14.15 15.44 16.74
N THR A 226 13.21 15.88 15.90
CA THR A 226 13.44 16.22 14.50
C THR A 226 12.50 17.33 14.03
N GLY A 227 12.94 18.10 13.04
CA GLY A 227 12.11 19.01 12.25
C GLY A 227 11.54 18.32 11.01
N SER A 228 10.88 19.10 10.14
CA SER A 228 10.39 18.58 8.86
C SER A 228 11.53 18.40 7.86
N ILE A 229 11.58 17.26 7.18
CA ILE A 229 12.53 16.99 6.10
C ILE A 229 11.94 17.51 4.79
N TYR A 230 12.71 18.30 4.07
CA TYR A 230 12.31 18.87 2.80
C TYR A 230 13.34 18.56 1.71
N CYS A 231 12.87 18.06 0.58
CA CYS A 231 13.68 17.80 -0.61
C CYS A 231 12.97 18.33 -1.85
N ARG A 232 13.74 18.93 -2.77
CA ARG A 232 13.19 19.48 -4.01
C ARG A 232 13.91 18.94 -5.23
N LEU A 233 13.14 18.35 -6.14
CA LEU A 233 13.56 17.99 -7.49
C LEU A 233 13.11 19.10 -8.45
N PRO A 234 14.00 19.98 -8.91
CA PRO A 234 13.64 21.08 -9.80
C PRO A 234 13.15 20.55 -11.15
N ALA A 235 12.24 21.29 -11.79
CA ALA A 235 11.67 20.91 -13.08
C ALA A 235 12.73 20.50 -14.11
N SER A 236 12.45 19.47 -14.90
CA SER A 236 13.32 19.06 -15.99
C SER A 236 13.40 20.17 -17.04
N ASN A 237 14.55 20.31 -17.71
CA ASN A 237 14.75 21.36 -18.71
C ASN A 237 13.68 21.31 -19.82
N GLY A 238 12.90 22.40 -19.95
CA GLY A 238 11.84 22.51 -20.96
C GLY A 238 10.54 21.79 -20.62
N ALA A 239 10.42 21.21 -19.41
CA ALA A 239 9.14 20.70 -18.92
C ALA A 239 8.20 21.87 -18.59
N GLY A 240 7.04 21.88 -19.24
CA GLY A 240 5.86 22.61 -18.76
C GLY A 240 5.17 21.83 -17.64
N GLY A 241 4.04 22.33 -17.16
CA GLY A 241 3.28 21.65 -16.11
C GLY A 241 3.12 22.45 -14.84
N THR A 242 2.40 21.83 -13.91
CA THR A 242 2.19 22.31 -12.55
C THR A 242 3.18 21.61 -11.62
N PRO A 243 4.07 22.33 -10.90
CA PRO A 243 4.87 21.71 -9.85
C PRO A 243 3.96 21.21 -8.72
N ILE A 244 4.30 20.04 -8.17
CA ILE A 244 3.54 19.40 -7.09
C ILE A 244 4.42 19.17 -5.87
N PHE A 245 3.81 19.14 -4.68
CA PHE A 245 4.45 18.62 -3.48
C PHE A 245 3.75 17.35 -2.98
N LEU A 246 4.52 16.42 -2.44
CA LEU A 246 4.06 15.19 -1.81
C LEU A 246 4.42 15.26 -0.33
N CYS A 247 3.47 14.92 0.55
CA CYS A 247 3.68 14.98 1.98
C CYS A 247 3.26 13.69 2.69
N ALA A 248 4.12 13.19 3.57
CA ALA A 248 3.90 12.04 4.42
C ALA A 248 4.47 12.33 5.81
N HIS A 249 3.90 11.77 6.87
CA HIS A 249 4.45 11.94 8.21
C HIS A 249 5.40 10.81 8.60
N THR A 250 6.29 11.06 9.57
CA THR A 250 7.34 10.13 10.00
C THR A 250 7.08 9.53 11.38
N ASP A 251 6.14 10.12 12.12
CA ASP A 251 5.71 9.58 13.39
C ASP A 251 4.67 8.47 13.24
N THR A 252 4.34 7.89 14.38
CA THR A 252 3.35 6.82 14.56
C THR A 252 2.71 7.02 15.91
N VAL A 253 1.50 6.48 16.13
CA VAL A 253 0.99 6.35 17.49
C VAL A 253 1.91 5.46 18.36
N PRO A 254 2.00 5.66 19.68
CA PRO A 254 2.88 4.85 20.52
C PRO A 254 2.57 3.36 20.46
N PRO A 255 3.55 2.49 20.14
CA PRO A 255 3.31 1.05 20.11
C PRO A 255 3.21 0.49 21.53
N GLU A 256 2.23 -0.40 21.77
CA GLU A 256 2.04 -1.07 23.07
C GLU A 256 3.01 -2.26 23.28
N ALA A 257 3.73 -2.67 22.24
CA ALA A 257 4.72 -3.74 22.24
C ALA A 257 5.86 -3.45 21.23
N GLY A 258 6.71 -4.43 20.96
CA GLY A 258 7.72 -4.31 19.89
C GLY A 258 7.08 -4.24 18.50
N ILE A 259 7.87 -3.87 17.50
CA ILE A 259 7.47 -3.92 16.09
C ILE A 259 8.35 -4.95 15.39
N ASP A 260 7.74 -6.04 14.93
CA ASP A 260 8.36 -7.13 14.18
C ASP A 260 7.60 -7.31 12.85
N PRO A 261 7.92 -6.49 11.83
CA PRO A 261 7.15 -6.47 10.60
C PRO A 261 7.48 -7.71 9.76
N VAL A 262 6.43 -8.43 9.36
CA VAL A 262 6.54 -9.69 8.60
C VAL A 262 5.65 -9.66 7.37
N VAL A 263 6.14 -10.24 6.28
CA VAL A 263 5.34 -10.47 5.07
C VAL A 263 4.69 -11.85 5.19
N GLY A 264 3.35 -11.89 5.24
CA GLY A 264 2.61 -13.15 5.21
C GLY A 264 2.68 -13.84 3.84
N GLU A 265 2.41 -15.15 3.81
CA GLU A 265 2.27 -15.91 2.55
C GLU A 265 1.14 -15.38 1.66
N ASP A 266 0.20 -14.64 2.25
CA ASP A 266 -0.89 -13.92 1.58
C ASP A 266 -0.45 -12.59 0.94
N GLY A 267 0.81 -12.22 1.07
CA GLY A 267 1.37 -10.97 0.54
C GLY A 267 0.95 -9.73 1.32
N ILE A 268 0.51 -9.90 2.57
CA ILE A 268 0.13 -8.80 3.45
C ILE A 268 1.19 -8.64 4.55
N VAL A 269 1.66 -7.41 4.72
CA VAL A 269 2.61 -7.03 5.77
C VAL A 269 1.85 -6.75 7.07
N ARG A 270 2.32 -7.32 8.18
CA ARG A 270 1.73 -7.18 9.53
C ARG A 270 2.81 -7.11 10.59
N ASN A 271 2.47 -6.64 11.80
CA ASN A 271 3.34 -6.75 12.96
C ASN A 271 3.11 -8.09 13.70
N ALA A 272 4.11 -8.97 13.75
CA ALA A 272 4.03 -10.24 14.47
C ALA A 272 3.99 -10.09 16.00
N ALA A 273 4.39 -8.94 16.53
CA ALA A 273 4.46 -8.67 17.97
C ALA A 273 3.15 -8.15 18.59
N GLY A 274 2.08 -7.99 17.80
CA GLY A 274 0.74 -7.63 18.30
C GLY A 274 0.60 -6.17 18.76
N ALA A 275 1.35 -5.26 18.15
CA ALA A 275 1.14 -3.81 18.22
C ALA A 275 0.94 -3.26 16.80
N ILE A 276 0.85 -1.93 16.66
CA ILE A 276 0.82 -1.28 15.35
C ILE A 276 1.98 -1.73 14.45
N LEU A 277 1.77 -1.69 13.14
CA LEU A 277 2.81 -1.89 12.13
C LEU A 277 3.58 -0.59 11.88
N GLY A 278 2.91 0.56 11.94
CA GLY A 278 3.45 1.85 11.50
C GLY A 278 3.43 2.01 9.98
N SER A 279 2.52 1.31 9.29
CA SER A 279 2.24 1.55 7.88
C SER A 279 1.69 2.97 7.67
N ASP A 280 0.90 3.44 8.64
CA ASP A 280 0.58 4.85 8.79
C ASP A 280 1.72 5.58 9.53
N ASN A 281 2.56 6.40 8.88
CA ASN A 281 2.56 6.78 7.46
C ASN A 281 3.82 6.34 6.70
N LYS A 282 4.59 5.39 7.26
CA LYS A 282 5.85 4.93 6.66
C LYS A 282 5.66 4.27 5.29
N ALA A 283 4.47 3.76 4.99
CA ALA A 283 4.14 3.26 3.65
C ALA A 283 4.26 4.38 2.61
N ALA A 284 3.67 5.54 2.89
CA ALA A 284 3.75 6.71 2.02
C ALA A 284 5.18 7.26 1.91
N VAL A 285 5.91 7.32 3.03
CA VAL A 285 7.32 7.74 3.05
C VAL A 285 8.13 6.93 2.04
N VAL A 286 8.02 5.60 2.09
CA VAL A 286 8.80 4.69 1.24
C VAL A 286 8.32 4.76 -0.21
N VAL A 287 7.02 4.87 -0.46
CA VAL A 287 6.45 5.08 -1.80
C VAL A 287 6.99 6.36 -2.45
N MET A 288 7.02 7.47 -1.71
CA MET A 288 7.51 8.76 -2.22
C MET A 288 9.01 8.72 -2.52
N LEU A 289 9.80 8.09 -1.66
CA LEU A 289 11.24 7.92 -1.85
C LEU A 289 11.55 7.00 -3.05
N GLU A 290 10.82 5.91 -3.22
CA GLU A 290 10.98 5.02 -4.37
C GLU A 290 10.56 5.70 -5.68
N ALA A 291 9.47 6.46 -5.68
CA ALA A 291 9.08 7.26 -6.84
C ALA A 291 10.18 8.25 -7.21
N ALA A 292 10.75 8.95 -6.23
CA ALA A 292 11.88 9.86 -6.44
C ALA A 292 13.12 9.15 -7.01
N ARG A 293 13.45 7.95 -6.49
CA ARG A 293 14.53 7.11 -7.04
C ARG A 293 14.30 6.81 -8.51
N ARG A 294 13.11 6.32 -8.88
CA ARG A 294 12.78 6.00 -10.28
C ARG A 294 12.82 7.24 -11.17
N ILE A 295 12.34 8.39 -10.69
CA ILE A 295 12.43 9.65 -11.42
C ILE A 295 13.88 10.03 -11.74
N VAL A 296 14.77 9.92 -10.75
CA VAL A 296 16.19 10.26 -10.89
C VAL A 296 16.91 9.27 -11.80
N GLU A 297 16.78 7.96 -11.55
CA GLU A 297 17.48 6.92 -12.30
C GLU A 297 17.03 6.85 -13.77
N GLU A 298 15.74 6.99 -14.02
CA GLU A 298 15.18 6.93 -15.37
C GLU A 298 15.25 8.29 -16.08
N SER A 299 15.71 9.35 -15.39
CA SER A 299 15.70 10.73 -15.89
C SER A 299 14.31 11.14 -16.42
N ARG A 300 13.26 10.76 -15.68
CA ARG A 300 11.87 11.03 -16.08
C ARG A 300 11.63 12.54 -16.16
N PRO A 301 11.02 13.07 -17.24
CA PRO A 301 10.67 14.48 -17.30
C PRO A 301 9.53 14.83 -16.34
N HIS A 302 9.68 15.90 -15.54
CA HIS A 302 8.68 16.37 -14.57
C HIS A 302 8.64 17.91 -14.46
N ALA A 303 7.51 18.46 -14.00
CA ALA A 303 7.29 19.91 -13.82
C ALA A 303 7.91 20.49 -12.53
N GLY A 304 8.51 19.64 -11.71
CA GLY A 304 9.05 19.98 -10.40
C GLY A 304 8.29 19.24 -9.30
N ILE A 305 9.04 18.63 -8.38
CA ILE A 305 8.49 17.79 -7.32
C ILE A 305 9.14 18.20 -6.02
N GLU A 306 8.34 18.38 -4.99
CA GLU A 306 8.79 18.67 -3.64
C GLU A 306 8.34 17.51 -2.73
N LEU A 307 9.25 16.97 -1.94
CA LEU A 307 8.96 15.96 -0.93
C LEU A 307 9.05 16.62 0.44
N LEU A 308 8.02 16.46 1.25
CA LEU A 308 7.94 16.97 2.60
C LEU A 308 7.62 15.81 3.55
N PHE A 309 8.48 15.59 4.54
CA PHE A 309 8.22 14.61 5.58
C PHE A 309 8.09 15.31 6.93
N THR A 310 6.90 15.25 7.53
CA THR A 310 6.54 15.98 8.74
C THR A 310 6.71 15.10 9.99
N PRO A 311 7.08 15.67 11.14
CA PRO A 311 6.97 15.01 12.44
C PRO A 311 5.63 15.32 13.12
N GLN A 312 5.27 14.54 14.14
CA GLN A 312 4.16 14.84 15.05
C GLN A 312 2.79 15.12 14.37
N GLU A 313 2.42 14.37 13.33
CA GLU A 313 1.08 14.42 12.76
C GLU A 313 0.04 13.90 13.76
N GLU A 314 0.34 12.77 14.41
CA GLU A 314 -0.59 12.00 15.25
C GLU A 314 -0.98 12.74 16.54
N VAL A 315 -0.27 13.82 16.85
CA VAL A 315 -0.50 14.71 18.00
C VAL A 315 -0.98 16.09 17.57
N SER A 316 -1.87 16.12 16.57
CA SER A 316 -2.57 17.30 16.04
C SER A 316 -1.80 18.08 14.97
N LEU A 317 -1.25 17.39 13.97
CA LEU A 317 -0.71 17.97 12.73
C LEU A 317 0.42 18.99 12.99
N ARG A 318 1.17 18.81 14.09
CA ARG A 318 2.04 19.87 14.63
C ARG A 318 3.20 20.17 13.69
N GLY A 319 3.79 19.15 13.07
CA GLY A 319 4.88 19.32 12.12
C GLY A 319 4.46 20.15 10.91
N ALA A 320 3.33 19.81 10.29
CA ALA A 320 2.81 20.61 9.19
C ALA A 320 2.49 22.05 9.59
N ASP A 321 1.91 22.29 10.78
CA ASP A 321 1.56 23.66 11.21
C ASP A 321 2.79 24.53 11.51
N ALA A 322 3.87 23.91 12.01
CA ALA A 322 5.14 24.57 12.30
C ALA A 322 6.00 24.81 11.05
N PHE A 323 5.85 23.97 10.01
CA PHE A 323 6.63 24.10 8.78
C PHE A 323 6.38 25.45 8.06
N ASP A 324 7.46 26.09 7.60
CA ASP A 324 7.35 27.31 6.80
C ASP A 324 6.89 27.00 5.37
N HIS A 325 5.58 27.05 5.14
CA HIS A 325 4.98 26.79 3.82
C HIS A 325 5.45 27.72 2.70
N THR A 326 6.10 28.85 2.99
CA THR A 326 6.65 29.74 1.95
C THR A 326 7.88 29.13 1.26
N ARG A 327 8.41 28.05 1.81
CA ARG A 327 9.48 27.24 1.23
C ARG A 327 9.00 26.39 0.05
N LEU A 328 7.71 26.07 -0.02
CA LEU A 328 7.12 25.32 -1.13
C LEU A 328 6.95 26.23 -2.35
N VAL A 329 7.40 25.74 -3.51
CA VAL A 329 7.15 26.37 -4.81
C VAL A 329 5.84 25.85 -5.41
N ALA A 330 5.50 24.60 -5.14
CA ALA A 330 4.24 24.00 -5.54
C ALA A 330 3.08 24.53 -4.69
N HIS A 331 2.00 24.92 -5.37
CA HIS A 331 0.73 25.28 -4.73
C HIS A 331 -0.28 24.13 -4.73
N THR A 332 0.01 23.06 -5.46
CA THR A 332 -0.80 21.84 -5.50
C THR A 332 -0.02 20.73 -4.83
N GLY A 333 -0.66 19.98 -3.93
CA GLY A 333 0.00 18.88 -3.25
C GLY A 333 -0.90 17.71 -2.92
N PHE A 334 -0.27 16.64 -2.50
CA PHE A 334 -0.93 15.38 -2.20
C PHE A 334 -0.35 14.77 -0.94
N VAL A 335 -1.24 14.36 -0.05
CA VAL A 335 -0.92 13.63 1.18
C VAL A 335 -1.45 12.20 1.02
N TYR A 336 -0.70 11.21 1.47
CA TYR A 336 -1.07 9.79 1.37
C TYR A 336 -1.39 9.24 2.75
N ASP A 337 -2.47 9.71 3.35
CA ASP A 337 -2.77 9.56 4.77
C ASP A 337 -4.23 9.24 5.01
N GLN A 338 -4.75 8.32 4.19
CA GLN A 338 -6.11 7.81 4.30
C GLN A 338 -6.05 6.28 4.28
N GLY A 339 -6.46 5.66 5.39
CA GLY A 339 -6.58 4.22 5.51
C GLY A 339 -7.79 3.69 4.73
N ALA A 340 -7.57 3.32 3.47
CA ALA A 340 -8.56 2.74 2.58
C ALA A 340 -7.87 2.09 1.35
N PRO A 341 -8.59 1.29 0.55
CA PRO A 341 -8.07 0.81 -0.73
C PRO A 341 -7.67 1.96 -1.66
N ILE A 342 -6.59 1.76 -2.43
CA ILE A 342 -6.14 2.70 -3.45
C ILE A 342 -7.28 3.03 -4.42
N GLY A 343 -7.45 4.31 -4.73
CA GLY A 343 -8.53 4.83 -5.58
C GLY A 343 -9.40 5.87 -4.87
N GLU A 344 -9.45 5.84 -3.54
CA GLU A 344 -10.24 6.81 -2.78
C GLU A 344 -9.55 8.17 -2.67
N ILE A 345 -10.27 9.22 -3.07
CA ILE A 345 -9.86 10.63 -2.97
C ILE A 345 -10.70 11.31 -1.88
N VAL A 346 -10.02 11.91 -0.90
CA VAL A 346 -10.68 12.63 0.18
C VAL A 346 -11.07 14.03 -0.30
N LEU A 347 -12.36 14.23 -0.55
CA LEU A 347 -12.90 15.54 -0.95
C LEU A 347 -13.05 16.49 0.23
N GLY A 348 -12.98 16.03 1.47
CA GLY A 348 -13.09 16.91 2.61
C GLY A 348 -12.81 16.23 3.94
N SER A 349 -12.35 17.04 4.88
CA SER A 349 -12.09 16.68 6.27
C SER A 349 -12.85 17.63 7.20
N PRO A 350 -13.31 17.18 8.38
CA PRO A 350 -14.08 18.01 9.30
C PRO A 350 -13.23 19.11 9.97
N HIS A 351 -13.93 20.09 10.54
CA HIS A 351 -13.36 21.02 11.50
C HIS A 351 -13.32 20.35 12.88
N GLY A 352 -12.12 20.24 13.46
CA GLY A 352 -11.91 19.72 14.81
C GLY A 352 -11.86 20.82 15.87
N ARG A 353 -12.40 20.54 17.06
CA ARG A 353 -12.33 21.38 18.27
C ARG A 353 -12.00 20.49 19.47
N LEU A 354 -11.04 20.93 20.27
CA LEU A 354 -10.68 20.30 21.55
C LEU A 354 -11.27 21.11 22.69
N LEU A 355 -11.81 20.42 23.69
CA LEU A 355 -12.43 21.02 24.86
C LEU A 355 -11.85 20.39 26.13
N ASP A 356 -11.40 21.23 27.06
CA ASP A 356 -10.93 20.81 28.38
C ASP A 356 -11.91 21.33 29.43
N PHE A 357 -12.35 20.46 30.33
CA PHE A 357 -13.25 20.82 31.43
C PHE A 357 -12.64 20.47 32.78
N ARG A 358 -12.51 21.45 33.68
CA ARG A 358 -12.02 21.27 35.05
C ARG A 358 -13.12 21.64 36.03
N PHE A 359 -13.68 20.64 36.70
CA PHE A 359 -14.68 20.82 37.74
C PHE A 359 -13.99 20.96 39.10
N HIS A 360 -14.39 21.98 39.86
CA HIS A 360 -13.92 22.27 41.20
C HIS A 360 -15.08 22.19 42.18
N GLY A 361 -14.95 21.31 43.17
CA GLY A 361 -15.91 21.09 44.24
C GLY A 361 -15.29 21.42 45.59
N ARG A 362 -15.70 20.65 46.61
CA ARG A 362 -15.22 20.83 47.98
C ARG A 362 -15.03 19.47 48.64
N SER A 363 -13.85 19.27 49.22
CA SER A 363 -13.53 18.04 49.93
C SER A 363 -14.24 17.97 51.30
N ALA A 364 -14.61 16.75 51.67
CA ALA A 364 -15.15 16.40 52.98
C ALA A 364 -14.89 14.92 53.26
N HIS A 365 -14.92 14.51 54.53
CA HIS A 365 -14.79 13.09 54.87
C HIS A 365 -16.08 12.36 54.50
N ALA A 366 -16.01 11.45 53.52
CA ALA A 366 -17.17 10.84 52.88
C ALA A 366 -18.08 10.05 53.85
N GLY A 367 -17.51 9.52 54.93
CA GLY A 367 -18.27 8.76 55.94
C GLY A 367 -18.71 9.54 57.18
N MET A 368 -18.26 10.80 57.36
CA MET A 368 -18.57 11.57 58.57
C MET A 368 -19.47 12.77 58.26
N PHE A 369 -19.11 13.57 57.25
CA PHE A 369 -19.80 14.82 56.91
C PHE A 369 -19.92 14.99 55.38
N PRO A 370 -20.45 14.00 54.63
CA PRO A 370 -20.53 14.09 53.17
C PRO A 370 -21.33 15.30 52.67
N GLU A 371 -22.30 15.79 53.45
CA GLU A 371 -23.13 16.96 53.16
C GLU A 371 -22.35 18.29 53.13
N GLU A 372 -21.18 18.34 53.76
CA GLU A 372 -20.30 19.52 53.73
C GLU A 372 -19.44 19.57 52.44
N GLY A 373 -19.35 18.45 51.71
CA GLY A 373 -18.60 18.35 50.46
C GLY A 373 -19.44 18.72 49.23
N ARG A 374 -18.75 18.98 48.12
CA ARG A 374 -19.32 19.13 46.77
C ARG A 374 -18.52 18.25 45.83
N SER A 375 -19.15 17.20 45.31
CA SER A 375 -18.44 16.19 44.51
C SER A 375 -18.26 16.68 43.07
N ALA A 376 -17.04 17.06 42.73
CA ALA A 376 -16.66 17.45 41.36
C ALA A 376 -16.85 16.28 40.38
N VAL A 377 -16.53 15.05 40.79
CA VAL A 377 -16.75 13.84 39.97
C VAL A 377 -18.24 13.64 39.67
N ALA A 378 -19.12 13.83 40.65
CA ALA A 378 -20.57 13.71 40.41
C ALA A 378 -21.09 14.80 39.46
N ALA A 379 -20.62 16.04 39.60
CA ALA A 379 -20.97 17.14 38.71
C ALA A 379 -20.47 16.90 37.26
N ALA A 380 -19.22 16.47 37.10
CA ALA A 380 -18.65 16.13 35.78
C ALA A 380 -19.39 14.95 35.14
N SER A 381 -19.70 13.91 35.92
CA SER A 381 -20.45 12.75 35.42
C SER A 381 -21.84 13.15 34.90
N ARG A 382 -22.48 14.13 35.56
CA ARG A 382 -23.76 14.66 35.11
C ARG A 382 -23.64 15.45 33.80
N ALA A 383 -22.60 16.27 33.66
CA ALA A 383 -22.32 16.98 32.42
C ALA A 383 -22.14 15.98 31.25
N ILE A 384 -21.29 14.97 31.44
CA ILE A 384 -21.00 13.95 30.41
C ILE A 384 -22.25 13.15 30.05
N ALA A 385 -23.09 12.80 31.03
CA ALA A 385 -24.33 12.08 30.78
C ALA A 385 -25.35 12.87 29.96
N ASP A 386 -25.31 14.21 30.04
CA ASP A 386 -26.20 15.11 29.31
C ASP A 386 -25.60 15.56 27.95
N PHE A 387 -24.30 15.31 27.70
CA PHE A 387 -23.69 15.59 26.39
C PHE A 387 -24.22 14.67 25.30
N ARG A 388 -24.39 15.24 24.10
CA ARG A 388 -24.56 14.47 22.88
C ARG A 388 -23.20 13.96 22.43
N LEU A 389 -22.96 12.66 22.58
CA LEU A 389 -21.69 11.98 22.26
C LEU A 389 -21.88 10.89 21.21
N GLY A 390 -20.77 10.47 20.59
CA GLY A 390 -20.74 9.54 19.47
C GLY A 390 -21.09 10.23 18.15
N ARG A 391 -21.80 9.51 17.28
CA ARG A 391 -22.30 10.01 16.00
C ARG A 391 -23.55 10.87 16.24
N ILE A 392 -23.42 12.19 16.03
CA ILE A 392 -24.46 13.18 16.33
C ILE A 392 -25.44 13.33 15.16
N ASP A 393 -24.90 13.39 13.95
CA ASP A 393 -25.59 13.32 12.66
C ASP A 393 -24.61 12.84 11.56
N GLU A 394 -25.04 12.80 10.30
CA GLU A 394 -24.24 12.30 9.17
C GLU A 394 -22.85 12.94 9.02
N GLU A 395 -22.66 14.17 9.53
CA GLU A 395 -21.44 14.94 9.33
C GLU A 395 -20.77 15.41 10.63
N THR A 396 -21.38 15.16 11.79
CA THR A 396 -20.93 15.64 13.11
C THR A 396 -20.73 14.49 14.10
N SER A 397 -19.63 14.53 14.86
CA SER A 397 -19.35 13.62 15.98
C SER A 397 -18.78 14.37 17.19
N ALA A 398 -18.97 13.81 18.38
CA ALA A 398 -18.32 14.30 19.60
C ALA A 398 -17.92 13.14 20.52
N ASN A 399 -16.84 13.31 21.27
CA ASN A 399 -16.31 12.26 22.14
C ASN A 399 -15.74 12.86 23.43
N VAL A 400 -15.82 12.12 24.54
CA VAL A 400 -15.07 12.40 25.77
C VAL A 400 -13.99 11.33 25.87
N GLY A 401 -12.74 11.72 25.61
CA GLY A 401 -11.65 10.76 25.44
C GLY A 401 -10.96 10.38 26.76
N VAL A 402 -10.83 11.33 27.69
CA VAL A 402 -10.10 11.12 28.95
C VAL A 402 -10.89 11.73 30.10
N ILE A 403 -10.99 11.01 31.22
CA ILE A 403 -11.53 11.51 32.48
C ILE A 403 -10.68 11.06 33.67
N THR A 404 -10.41 11.97 34.60
CA THR A 404 -9.68 11.69 35.85
C THR A 404 -10.18 12.59 36.98
N GLY A 405 -10.23 12.09 38.21
CA GLY A 405 -10.76 12.87 39.32
C GLY A 405 -10.71 12.15 40.67
N GLY A 406 -10.69 12.95 41.74
CA GLY A 406 -10.62 12.48 43.11
C GLY A 406 -9.22 12.05 43.58
N THR A 407 -9.10 11.78 44.87
CA THR A 407 -7.81 11.49 45.53
C THR A 407 -7.85 10.21 46.35
N ALA A 408 -8.94 9.96 47.08
CA ALA A 408 -9.10 8.78 47.92
C ALA A 408 -10.56 8.38 48.08
N ARG A 409 -10.81 7.09 48.29
CA ARG A 409 -12.17 6.52 48.42
C ARG A 409 -13.02 7.13 49.55
N ASN A 410 -12.39 7.65 50.59
CA ASN A 410 -13.05 8.19 51.79
C ASN A 410 -13.08 9.72 51.83
N VAL A 411 -12.76 10.38 50.71
CA VAL A 411 -12.79 11.84 50.55
C VAL A 411 -13.78 12.18 49.44
N VAL A 412 -14.72 13.08 49.70
CA VAL A 412 -15.58 13.66 48.66
C VAL A 412 -14.67 14.37 47.66
N PRO A 413 -14.67 14.02 46.36
CA PRO A 413 -13.67 14.50 45.42
C PRO A 413 -13.91 15.97 45.07
N GLU A 414 -12.93 16.82 45.34
CA GLU A 414 -12.99 18.26 45.08
C GLU A 414 -12.54 18.68 43.69
N TRP A 415 -12.07 17.74 42.87
CA TRP A 415 -11.68 18.03 41.49
C TRP A 415 -12.02 16.86 40.57
N CYS A 416 -12.33 17.19 39.32
CA CYS A 416 -12.44 16.26 38.21
C CYS A 416 -12.06 16.99 36.92
N PHE A 417 -11.27 16.35 36.08
CA PHE A 417 -10.84 16.85 34.78
C PHE A 417 -11.24 15.85 33.70
N PHE A 418 -11.75 16.35 32.57
CA PHE A 418 -11.91 15.54 31.38
C PHE A 418 -11.66 16.36 30.12
N THR A 419 -11.27 15.66 29.05
CA THR A 419 -11.09 16.22 27.71
C THR A 419 -12.16 15.67 26.78
N ALA A 420 -12.62 16.51 25.86
CA ALA A 420 -13.58 16.17 24.85
C ALA A 420 -13.17 16.75 23.49
N GLU A 421 -13.72 16.18 22.42
CA GLU A 421 -13.55 16.69 21.07
C GLU A 421 -14.88 16.78 20.34
N VAL A 422 -14.96 17.70 19.38
CA VAL A 422 -16.05 17.84 18.43
C VAL A 422 -15.47 17.91 17.02
N ARG A 423 -16.06 17.15 16.08
CA ARG A 423 -15.71 17.17 14.66
C ARG A 423 -16.96 17.39 13.83
N SER A 424 -16.91 18.26 12.83
CA SER A 424 -18.01 18.46 11.87
C SER A 424 -17.54 18.91 10.50
N HIS A 425 -18.13 18.41 9.41
CA HIS A 425 -17.93 19.00 8.08
C HIS A 425 -18.67 20.35 7.88
N ASP A 426 -19.62 20.70 8.76
CA ASP A 426 -20.16 22.07 8.87
C ASP A 426 -19.60 22.75 10.14
N GLU A 427 -18.76 23.76 9.95
CA GLU A 427 -18.15 24.51 11.04
C GLU A 427 -19.16 25.10 12.02
N ARG A 428 -20.33 25.54 11.54
CA ARG A 428 -21.37 26.12 12.39
C ARG A 428 -21.95 25.06 13.33
N LYS A 429 -22.15 23.83 12.85
CA LYS A 429 -22.61 22.72 13.68
C LYS A 429 -21.59 22.37 14.77
N ALA A 430 -20.29 22.38 14.45
CA ALA A 430 -19.25 22.19 15.45
C ALA A 430 -19.30 23.30 16.51
N VAL A 431 -19.41 24.57 16.11
CA VAL A 431 -19.48 25.71 17.03
C VAL A 431 -20.74 25.65 17.92
N ASP A 432 -21.88 25.29 17.34
CA ASP A 432 -23.14 25.17 18.09
C ASP A 432 -23.10 24.02 19.09
N LEU A 433 -22.54 22.86 18.71
CA LEU A 433 -22.37 21.72 19.63
C LEU A 433 -21.37 22.02 20.75
N VAL A 434 -20.27 22.72 20.45
CA VAL A 434 -19.33 23.20 21.49
C VAL A 434 -20.05 24.12 22.47
N ARG A 435 -20.88 25.06 21.99
CA ARG A 435 -21.66 25.94 22.86
C ARG A 435 -22.63 25.15 23.74
N GLU A 436 -23.34 24.18 23.17
CA GLU A 436 -24.24 23.28 23.90
C GLU A 436 -23.51 22.53 25.03
N MET A 437 -22.31 22.01 24.76
CA MET A 437 -21.48 21.32 25.75
C MET A 437 -21.02 22.25 26.87
N LEU A 438 -20.59 23.49 26.55
CA LEU A 438 -20.19 24.49 27.55
C LEU A 438 -21.36 24.86 28.47
N GLU A 439 -22.54 25.10 27.91
CA GLU A 439 -23.76 25.42 28.67
C GLU A 439 -24.19 24.25 29.56
N THR A 440 -24.12 23.02 29.04
CA THR A 440 -24.45 21.79 29.78
C THR A 440 -23.48 21.55 30.94
N ALA A 441 -22.18 21.77 30.73
CA ALA A 441 -21.17 21.65 31.78
C ALA A 441 -21.38 22.69 32.90
N ALA A 442 -21.62 23.95 32.53
CA ALA A 442 -21.91 25.02 33.49
C ALA A 442 -23.18 24.75 34.30
N PHE A 443 -24.23 24.24 33.65
CA PHE A 443 -25.46 23.86 34.32
C PHE A 443 -25.23 22.70 35.31
N ALA A 444 -24.55 21.64 34.89
CA ALA A 444 -24.22 20.49 35.75
C ALA A 444 -23.36 20.90 36.96
N ALA A 445 -22.38 21.78 36.77
CA ALA A 445 -21.58 22.35 37.85
C ALA A 445 -22.46 23.09 38.86
N SER A 446 -23.37 23.95 38.39
CA SER A 446 -24.28 24.71 39.26
C SER A 446 -25.19 23.82 40.12
N LEU A 447 -25.68 22.70 39.57
CA LEU A 447 -26.51 21.75 40.31
C LEU A 447 -25.73 20.97 41.37
N GLY A 448 -24.43 20.76 41.15
CA GLY A 448 -23.52 20.15 42.11
C GLY A 448 -22.96 21.15 43.14
N GLU A 449 -23.33 22.43 43.05
CA GLU A 449 -22.68 23.57 43.72
C GLU A 449 -21.14 23.52 43.57
N CYS A 450 -20.70 23.18 42.36
CA CYS A 450 -19.32 23.18 41.91
C CYS A 450 -19.08 24.35 40.94
N GLU A 451 -17.81 24.67 40.73
CA GLU A 451 -17.35 25.56 39.66
C GLU A 451 -16.79 24.73 38.50
N VAL A 452 -16.81 25.28 37.28
CA VAL A 452 -16.18 24.65 36.12
C VAL A 452 -15.37 25.69 35.35
N GLU A 453 -14.11 25.35 35.07
CA GLU A 453 -13.28 26.05 34.09
C GLU A 453 -13.35 25.27 32.77
N SER A 454 -13.48 25.99 31.65
CA SER A 454 -13.54 25.37 30.33
C SER A 454 -12.61 26.08 29.37
N GLU A 455 -11.83 25.31 28.61
CA GLU A 455 -10.96 25.82 27.56
C GLU A 455 -11.37 25.16 26.24
N VAL A 456 -11.50 25.97 25.18
CA VAL A 456 -11.78 25.49 23.83
C VAL A 456 -10.64 25.92 22.92
N ARG A 457 -10.08 24.94 22.20
CA ARG A 457 -8.99 25.16 21.25
C ARG A 457 -9.38 24.61 19.88
N PRO A 458 -9.03 25.29 18.77
CA PRO A 458 -9.08 24.64 17.47
C PRO A 458 -8.15 23.43 17.47
N SER A 459 -8.58 22.32 16.86
CA SER A 459 -7.69 21.19 16.57
C SER A 459 -7.10 21.39 15.18
N PHE A 460 -7.94 21.30 14.16
CA PHE A 460 -7.60 21.56 12.77
C PHE A 460 -8.81 22.15 12.05
N PRO A 461 -8.61 23.03 11.06
CA PRO A 461 -9.68 23.50 10.19
C PRO A 461 -10.09 22.42 9.19
N GLY A 462 -11.37 22.35 8.84
CA GLY A 462 -11.84 21.47 7.77
C GLY A 462 -11.58 22.06 6.39
N TYR A 463 -11.69 21.23 5.37
CA TYR A 463 -11.65 21.64 3.96
C TYR A 463 -12.70 20.90 3.14
N ARG A 464 -13.02 21.46 1.97
CA ARG A 464 -13.95 20.84 1.02
C ARG A 464 -13.58 21.16 -0.42
N PHE A 465 -13.32 20.13 -1.20
CA PHE A 465 -13.15 20.18 -2.65
C PHE A 465 -14.42 19.71 -3.36
N ARG A 466 -14.49 20.08 -4.64
CA ARG A 466 -15.38 19.52 -5.65
C ARG A 466 -14.59 18.55 -6.52
N GLU A 467 -15.29 17.57 -7.09
CA GLU A 467 -14.69 16.58 -7.99
C GLU A 467 -13.99 17.20 -9.21
N ASN A 468 -14.40 18.40 -9.63
CA ASN A 468 -13.83 19.13 -10.75
C ASN A 468 -12.78 20.18 -10.36
N ASP A 469 -12.40 20.27 -9.09
CA ASP A 469 -11.31 21.13 -8.68
C ASP A 469 -9.98 20.58 -9.25
N PRO A 470 -9.06 21.45 -9.73
CA PRO A 470 -7.84 21.02 -10.40
C PRO A 470 -7.02 19.92 -9.68
N PRO A 471 -6.73 19.99 -8.36
CA PRO A 471 -5.95 18.93 -7.71
C PRO A 471 -6.69 17.59 -7.67
N VAL A 472 -8.03 17.61 -7.58
CA VAL A 472 -8.86 16.40 -7.57
C VAL A 472 -8.89 15.76 -8.96
N VAL A 473 -9.02 16.57 -10.00
CA VAL A 473 -8.94 16.09 -11.40
C VAL A 473 -7.56 15.48 -11.68
N LEU A 474 -6.50 16.10 -11.15
CA LEU A 474 -5.14 15.61 -11.29
C LEU A 474 -4.96 14.24 -10.62
N ALA A 475 -5.38 14.09 -9.35
CA ALA A 475 -5.38 12.80 -8.65
C ALA A 475 -6.22 11.73 -9.37
N ALA A 476 -7.44 12.09 -9.80
CA ALA A 476 -8.32 11.16 -10.51
C ALA A 476 -7.76 10.73 -11.87
N THR A 477 -6.97 11.58 -12.52
CA THR A 477 -6.28 11.24 -13.78
C THR A 477 -5.12 10.27 -13.52
N ALA A 478 -4.32 10.54 -12.48
CA ALA A 478 -3.22 9.68 -12.06
C ALA A 478 -3.69 8.27 -11.68
N LEU A 479 -4.74 8.18 -10.85
CA LEU A 479 -5.34 6.91 -10.44
C LEU A 479 -5.81 6.09 -11.65
N ARG A 480 -6.54 6.71 -12.59
CA ARG A 480 -6.99 6.01 -13.81
C ARG A 480 -5.84 5.53 -14.67
N ALA A 481 -4.79 6.34 -14.81
CA ALA A 481 -3.59 5.97 -15.57
C ALA A 481 -2.86 4.78 -14.91
N ALA A 482 -2.89 4.67 -13.59
CA ALA A 482 -2.37 3.53 -12.82
C ALA A 482 -3.35 2.34 -12.72
N GLY A 483 -4.53 2.41 -13.35
CA GLY A 483 -5.50 1.31 -13.40
C GLY A 483 -6.51 1.27 -12.25
N PHE A 484 -6.62 2.33 -11.45
CA PHE A 484 -7.57 2.46 -10.35
C PHE A 484 -8.75 3.36 -10.73
N GLU A 485 -9.99 2.91 -10.48
CA GLU A 485 -11.16 3.77 -10.64
C GLU A 485 -11.29 4.71 -9.43
N PRO A 486 -11.29 6.05 -9.63
CA PRO A 486 -11.41 6.98 -8.53
C PRO A 486 -12.75 6.89 -7.81
N THR A 487 -12.71 6.85 -6.49
CA THR A 487 -13.87 7.04 -5.62
C THR A 487 -13.68 8.29 -4.79
N TYR A 488 -14.77 8.83 -4.25
CA TYR A 488 -14.76 10.10 -3.53
C TYR A 488 -15.35 9.93 -2.14
N ALA A 489 -14.60 10.35 -1.13
CA ALA A 489 -14.99 10.19 0.26
C ALA A 489 -14.81 11.48 1.07
N LEU A 490 -15.37 11.47 2.28
CA LEU A 490 -15.11 12.45 3.32
C LEU A 490 -14.43 11.74 4.47
N SER A 491 -13.28 12.24 4.91
CA SER A 491 -12.56 11.67 6.05
C SER A 491 -13.23 12.09 7.35
N GLY A 492 -13.17 11.23 8.38
CA GLY A 492 -13.57 11.56 9.75
C GLY A 492 -12.44 12.18 10.59
N GLY A 493 -11.22 12.17 10.06
CA GLY A 493 -10.00 12.68 10.69
C GLY A 493 -9.46 13.94 10.03
N GLY A 494 -8.52 14.59 10.71
CA GLY A 494 -7.62 15.56 10.08
C GLY A 494 -6.38 14.82 9.58
N ALA A 495 -5.76 15.35 8.55
CA ALA A 495 -4.43 14.99 8.07
C ALA A 495 -3.66 16.28 7.79
N ASP A 496 -2.36 16.22 7.53
CA ASP A 496 -1.56 17.42 7.21
C ASP A 496 -2.14 18.26 6.04
N ALA A 497 -2.91 17.62 5.14
CA ALA A 497 -3.70 18.30 4.12
C ALA A 497 -4.59 19.43 4.67
N ASN A 498 -5.15 19.29 5.88
CA ASN A 498 -5.93 20.31 6.55
C ASN A 498 -5.13 21.59 6.78
N VAL A 499 -3.90 21.45 7.27
CA VAL A 499 -3.00 22.58 7.52
C VAL A 499 -2.67 23.27 6.21
N PHE A 500 -2.23 22.52 5.20
CA PHE A 500 -1.87 23.09 3.90
C PHE A 500 -3.04 23.84 3.24
N ASN A 501 -4.26 23.28 3.28
CA ASN A 501 -5.45 23.96 2.77
C ASN A 501 -5.79 25.23 3.52
N ALA A 502 -5.64 25.25 4.86
CA ALA A 502 -5.85 26.44 5.66
C ALA A 502 -4.87 27.58 5.32
N ARG A 503 -3.67 27.21 4.84
CA ARG A 503 -2.61 28.14 4.42
C ARG A 503 -2.72 28.52 2.94
N GLY A 504 -3.76 28.07 2.25
CA GLY A 504 -4.06 28.43 0.86
C GLY A 504 -3.38 27.57 -0.20
N LEU A 505 -2.78 26.44 0.19
CA LEU A 505 -2.28 25.43 -0.74
C LEU A 505 -3.40 24.44 -1.08
N SER A 506 -3.50 24.02 -2.33
CA SER A 506 -4.50 23.04 -2.78
C SER A 506 -3.97 21.62 -2.56
N CYS A 507 -4.22 21.05 -1.37
CA CYS A 507 -3.69 19.75 -0.98
C CYS A 507 -4.79 18.69 -0.85
N VAL A 508 -4.68 17.57 -1.56
CA VAL A 508 -5.68 16.49 -1.53
C VAL A 508 -5.10 15.27 -0.81
N ASN A 509 -5.87 14.72 0.14
CA ASN A 509 -5.50 13.46 0.80
C ASN A 509 -6.00 12.25 -0.03
N LEU A 510 -5.15 11.25 -0.22
CA LEU A 510 -5.39 10.05 -1.02
C LEU A 510 -5.21 8.80 -0.18
N ALA A 511 -6.04 7.80 -0.47
CA ALA A 511 -5.86 6.47 0.09
C ALA A 511 -4.63 5.77 -0.50
N ASN A 512 -3.86 5.10 0.35
CA ASN A 512 -2.59 4.47 -0.02
C ASN A 512 -2.57 2.94 0.18
N GLY A 513 -3.69 2.33 0.60
CA GLY A 513 -3.81 0.89 0.83
C GLY A 513 -3.55 0.41 2.26
N MET A 514 -3.20 1.29 3.19
CA MET A 514 -3.11 0.92 4.62
C MET A 514 -4.51 0.66 5.21
N MET A 515 -4.60 -0.33 6.10
CA MET A 515 -5.86 -0.82 6.67
C MET A 515 -5.72 -1.01 8.18
N GLU A 516 -6.83 -0.82 8.91
CA GLU A 516 -6.91 -1.00 10.37
C GLU A 516 -5.85 -0.21 11.16
N ILE A 517 -5.52 1.00 10.68
CA ILE A 517 -4.55 1.91 11.29
C ILE A 517 -4.85 2.19 12.77
N HIS A 518 -3.80 2.45 13.55
CA HIS A 518 -3.86 2.68 15.01
C HIS A 518 -4.36 1.48 15.83
N THR A 519 -4.33 0.27 15.24
CA THR A 519 -4.70 -0.96 15.94
C THR A 519 -3.62 -2.05 15.80
N PRO A 520 -3.63 -3.08 16.66
CA PRO A 520 -2.78 -4.27 16.48
C PRO A 520 -3.05 -5.06 15.18
N ASP A 521 -4.17 -4.83 14.52
CA ASP A 521 -4.54 -5.48 13.26
C ASP A 521 -4.10 -4.67 12.02
N GLU A 522 -3.33 -3.59 12.23
CA GLU A 522 -2.79 -2.74 11.17
C GLU A 522 -1.99 -3.54 10.14
N HIS A 523 -2.32 -3.34 8.87
CA HIS A 523 -1.69 -4.07 7.76
C HIS A 523 -1.74 -3.31 6.44
N ILE A 524 -0.88 -3.71 5.50
CA ILE A 524 -0.88 -3.23 4.12
C ILE A 524 -0.46 -4.36 3.18
N ALA A 525 -1.06 -4.43 1.98
CA ALA A 525 -0.63 -5.41 0.98
C ALA A 525 0.68 -4.96 0.31
N VAL A 526 1.59 -5.91 0.05
CA VAL A 526 2.83 -5.64 -0.72
C VAL A 526 2.50 -5.04 -2.09
N GLN A 527 1.41 -5.51 -2.71
CA GLN A 527 0.95 -5.00 -4.01
C GLN A 527 0.50 -3.54 -3.94
N ASP A 528 -0.03 -3.08 -2.80
CA ASP A 528 -0.49 -1.70 -2.65
C ASP A 528 0.68 -0.73 -2.54
N LEU A 529 1.81 -1.13 -1.93
CA LEU A 529 3.04 -0.34 -1.93
C LEU A 529 3.54 -0.08 -3.36
N GLU A 530 3.69 -1.14 -4.16
CA GLU A 530 4.15 -1.03 -5.55
C GLU A 530 3.13 -0.25 -6.42
N ALA A 531 1.84 -0.50 -6.22
CA ALA A 531 0.79 0.21 -6.94
C ALA A 531 0.78 1.71 -6.62
N MET A 532 1.02 2.09 -5.36
CA MET A 532 1.05 3.50 -4.98
C MET A 532 2.29 4.23 -5.51
N VAL A 533 3.40 3.51 -5.76
CA VAL A 533 4.54 4.05 -6.54
C VAL A 533 4.08 4.37 -7.97
N GLU A 534 3.36 3.47 -8.64
CA GLU A 534 2.84 3.71 -9.99
C GLU A 534 1.84 4.87 -10.02
N VAL A 535 0.95 4.98 -9.03
CA VAL A 535 0.06 6.15 -8.87
C VAL A 535 0.86 7.43 -8.72
N THR A 536 1.93 7.42 -7.94
CA THR A 536 2.80 8.60 -7.73
C THR A 536 3.51 9.01 -9.01
N LEU A 537 4.03 8.04 -9.78
CA LEU A 537 4.65 8.32 -11.09
C LEU A 537 3.62 8.86 -12.10
N ALA A 538 2.42 8.27 -12.14
CA ALA A 538 1.32 8.73 -12.98
C ALA A 538 0.85 10.15 -12.60
N LEU A 539 0.92 10.50 -11.32
CA LEU A 539 0.59 11.83 -10.82
C LEU A 539 1.62 12.87 -11.29
N VAL A 540 2.90 12.52 -11.25
CA VAL A 540 3.99 13.35 -11.79
C VAL A 540 3.83 13.55 -13.30
N ASP A 541 3.51 12.49 -14.04
CA ASP A 541 3.28 12.56 -15.48
C ASP A 541 2.06 13.43 -15.81
N ALA A 542 0.94 13.24 -15.12
CA ALA A 542 -0.27 14.05 -15.31
C ALA A 542 -0.03 15.52 -14.96
N ALA A 543 0.75 15.84 -13.92
CA ALA A 543 1.05 17.20 -13.51
C ALA A 543 1.93 17.93 -14.54
N ARG A 544 2.81 17.20 -15.24
CA ARG A 544 3.60 17.73 -16.35
C ARG A 544 2.74 18.11 -17.56
N GLU A 545 1.61 17.44 -17.75
CA GLU A 545 0.75 17.60 -18.93
C GLU A 545 -0.28 18.73 -18.82
N THR A 546 -0.39 19.39 -17.66
CA THR A 546 -1.25 20.56 -17.43
C THR A 546 -0.64 21.85 -17.99
#